data_AF-A0A679F9W0-F1
#
_entry.id   AF-A0A679F9W0-F1
#
_cell.length_a   1.000
_cell.length_b   1.000
_cell.length_c   1.000
_cell.angle_alpha   90.00
_cell.angle_beta   90.00
_cell.angle_gamma   90.00
#
_symmetry.space_group_name_H-M   'P 1'
#
loop_
_entity.id
_entity.type
_entity.pdbx_description
1 polymer ?
#
loop_
_entity_poly.entity_id
_entity_poly.type
_entity_poly.pdbx_seq_one_letter_code
_entity_poly.pdbx_strand_id
1 'polypeptide(L)'
;MRKLGISRRDLFEKIERDALGPLPATEWEFAEWKRARVNIDYHIDAESFFYSVPHALIHAEVDVRVTERMIEVFHRGQRVGLHERRYMGARHGTAPEHMPSVHRRYAAWTPDRFRRWAATIGPHTEGLIAAMLAARRHPEQGFRTCLGVLKLYRGVEAAKAEAVSARALEIGAFNCKSVAALLTGKSRASGAGDALRQRCSITKISAVPAITTERNPSMLAHPTLDLSNALGPGLYGLAKWFKELEHKAEARGLEHAEWLGLLLEYELTLRRQKRFETRSRAARLRHPASVEDVDYQSTRGLDRALFLKLAACDWIAERRNLLITGASGLGKSWLACALGQKACRQDISVLYYRVPRLFTDLTVAHGDGSYGRLLRKIARARLLILDDWGPEALVGDQARDLLEIVEDRYDAGSLVITSQVPVDRWHEMIGILTIADAILDRVIHNAYRLELSGDSLRKRRSAPWPHRAAQRRRPHRGRLAERRAALAGRAAPAERRADHPRQIAGGACRPRPLRDALLISSARGDAGGRGRARPLGHREPAALGSRRRLRRGPIAPRKGHCARNMAIVRHFAVNMIRTAQSLRTSP
;
A
#
# COMPACT_ATOMS: atom_id res chain seq x y z
N MET A 1 63.56 -14.43 42.29
CA MET A 1 64.71 -13.55 42.00
C MET A 1 65.88 -13.70 42.97
N ARG A 2 65.70 -13.93 44.28
CA ARG A 2 66.83 -14.37 45.15
C ARG A 2 67.52 -15.66 44.68
N LYS A 3 66.79 -16.57 44.01
CA LYS A 3 67.34 -17.81 43.43
C LYS A 3 68.18 -17.63 42.15
N LEU A 4 68.13 -16.46 41.49
CA LEU A 4 68.84 -16.22 40.23
C LEU A 4 70.13 -15.41 40.41
N GLY A 5 70.43 -14.94 41.63
CA GLY A 5 71.65 -14.17 41.94
C GLY A 5 71.77 -12.80 41.25
N ILE A 6 70.74 -12.37 40.52
CA ILE A 6 70.75 -11.18 39.65
C ILE A 6 69.59 -10.26 40.06
N SER A 7 69.82 -8.94 40.03
CA SER A 7 68.78 -7.96 40.37
C SER A 7 67.75 -7.82 39.24
N ARG A 8 66.54 -7.33 39.56
CA ARG A 8 65.51 -7.01 38.55
C ARG A 8 66.05 -6.06 37.47
N ARG A 9 66.87 -5.10 37.89
CA ARG A 9 67.45 -4.09 37.01
C ARG A 9 68.44 -4.72 36.04
N ASP A 10 69.30 -5.61 36.51
CA ASP A 10 70.27 -6.29 35.64
C ASP A 10 69.56 -7.19 34.61
N LEU A 11 68.46 -7.84 34.99
CA LEU A 11 67.64 -8.63 34.06
C LEU A 11 66.96 -7.74 33.01
N PHE A 12 66.43 -6.59 33.44
CA PHE A 12 65.86 -5.59 32.56
C PHE A 12 66.90 -5.07 31.56
N GLU A 13 68.11 -4.73 31.99
CA GLU A 13 69.15 -4.18 31.12
C GLU A 13 69.72 -5.21 30.14
N LYS A 14 69.83 -6.49 30.54
CA LYS A 14 70.42 -7.53 29.68
C LYS A 14 69.44 -8.20 28.71
N ILE A 15 68.14 -8.21 29.02
CA ILE A 15 67.16 -9.01 28.27
C ILE A 15 65.97 -8.18 27.85
N GLU A 16 65.35 -7.44 28.78
CA GLU A 16 64.06 -6.78 28.52
C GLU A 16 64.23 -5.47 27.75
N ARG A 17 65.31 -4.72 27.98
CA ARG A 17 65.55 -3.40 27.37
C ARG A 17 65.59 -3.47 25.85
N ASP A 18 66.26 -4.46 25.29
CA ASP A 18 66.35 -4.64 23.84
C ASP A 18 65.05 -5.19 23.23
N ALA A 19 64.20 -5.83 24.04
CA ALA A 19 62.89 -6.35 23.63
C ALA A 19 61.76 -5.31 23.76
N LEU A 20 61.98 -4.21 24.46
CA LEU A 20 60.98 -3.15 24.66
C LEU A 20 61.04 -2.15 23.51
N GLY A 21 59.90 -2.01 22.82
CA GLY A 21 59.71 -0.93 21.85
C GLY A 21 59.73 0.45 22.52
N PRO A 22 59.94 1.53 21.74
CA PRO A 22 59.82 2.88 22.25
C PRO A 22 58.45 3.09 22.89
N LEU A 23 58.39 3.86 23.98
CA LEU A 23 57.13 4.29 24.57
C LEU A 23 56.25 4.91 23.47
N PRO A 24 54.97 4.48 23.34
CA PRO A 24 54.07 5.08 22.38
C PRO A 24 54.00 6.60 22.61
N ALA A 25 54.02 7.38 21.53
CA ALA A 25 53.94 8.84 21.62
C ALA A 25 52.58 9.33 22.17
N THR A 26 51.58 8.46 22.20
CA THR A 26 50.24 8.73 22.73
C THR A 26 50.04 8.02 24.05
N GLU A 27 49.45 8.72 25.02
CA GLU A 27 49.03 8.11 26.28
C GLU A 27 48.06 6.94 26.06
N TRP A 28 48.04 6.02 27.02
CA TRP A 28 47.13 4.89 26.99
C TRP A 28 45.69 5.36 27.17
N GLU A 29 44.84 5.11 26.16
CA GLU A 29 43.41 5.46 26.20
C GLU A 29 42.57 4.22 26.54
N PHE A 30 41.74 4.32 27.58
CA PHE A 30 40.78 3.27 27.91
C PHE A 30 39.74 3.12 26.80
N ALA A 31 39.50 1.89 26.36
CA ALA A 31 38.51 1.60 25.35
C ALA A 31 37.69 0.35 25.69
N GLU A 32 36.37 0.48 25.66
CA GLU A 32 35.46 -0.65 25.79
C GLU A 32 35.14 -1.23 24.41
N TRP A 33 35.19 -2.55 24.29
CA TRP A 33 34.88 -3.26 23.05
C TRP A 33 33.56 -3.99 23.16
N LYS A 34 32.65 -3.70 22.23
CA LYS A 34 31.31 -4.29 22.18
C LYS A 34 31.01 -4.82 20.77
N ARG A 35 30.33 -5.96 20.70
CA ARG A 35 29.76 -6.45 19.44
C ARG A 35 28.37 -5.85 19.23
N ALA A 36 28.16 -5.24 18.07
CA ALA A 36 26.87 -4.70 17.67
C ALA A 36 26.46 -5.26 16.30
N ARG A 37 25.16 -5.48 16.11
CA ARG A 37 24.61 -5.87 14.81
C ARG A 37 24.04 -4.64 14.13
N VAL A 38 24.44 -4.40 12.89
CA VAL A 38 23.96 -3.25 12.11
C VAL A 38 22.48 -3.44 11.79
N ASN A 39 21.68 -2.45 12.17
CA ASN A 39 20.23 -2.45 11.97
C ASN A 39 19.87 -2.18 10.49
N ILE A 40 18.60 -2.39 10.13
CA ILE A 40 18.06 -2.25 8.75
C ILE A 40 18.24 -0.82 8.22
N ASP A 41 18.23 0.15 9.12
CA ASP A 41 18.46 1.56 8.86
C ASP A 41 19.95 1.93 8.84
N TYR A 42 20.87 0.96 8.71
CA TYR A 42 22.33 1.12 8.68
C TYR A 42 22.94 1.84 9.89
N HIS A 43 22.28 1.78 11.06
CA HIS A 43 22.82 2.29 12.33
C HIS A 43 23.19 1.15 13.30
N ILE A 44 24.09 1.46 14.23
CA ILE A 44 24.42 0.64 15.39
C ILE A 44 24.07 1.41 16.66
N ASP A 45 23.68 0.68 17.71
CA ASP A 45 23.46 1.24 19.04
C ASP A 45 24.75 1.15 19.87
N ALA A 46 25.27 2.31 20.28
CA ALA A 46 26.35 2.44 21.25
C ALA A 46 25.95 3.52 22.27
N GLU A 47 26.04 3.21 23.57
CA GLU A 47 25.75 4.15 24.65
C GLU A 47 24.36 4.83 24.57
N SER A 48 23.34 4.13 24.03
CA SER A 48 21.97 4.67 23.80
C SER A 48 21.85 5.72 22.68
N PHE A 49 22.88 5.86 21.84
CA PHE A 49 22.89 6.66 20.62
C PHE A 49 23.08 5.77 19.38
N PHE A 50 22.51 6.22 18.26
CA PHE A 50 22.54 5.52 16.99
C PHE A 50 23.56 6.15 16.06
N TYR A 51 24.63 5.40 15.77
CA TYR A 51 25.73 5.80 14.89
C TYR A 51 25.62 5.09 13.55
N SER A 52 25.73 5.83 12.45
CA SER A 52 25.61 5.22 11.12
C SER A 52 26.85 4.40 10.76
N VAL A 53 26.65 3.37 9.94
CA VAL A 53 27.68 2.49 9.39
C VAL A 53 27.41 2.38 7.89
N PRO A 54 28.41 2.14 7.01
CA PRO A 54 28.17 1.97 5.59
C PRO A 54 27.04 0.97 5.30
N HIS A 55 26.04 1.39 4.51
CA HIS A 55 24.83 0.59 4.27
C HIS A 55 25.07 -0.81 3.68
N ALA A 56 26.24 -1.06 3.09
CA ALA A 56 26.64 -2.40 2.63
C ALA A 56 26.73 -3.42 3.78
N LEU A 57 26.85 -2.94 5.03
CA LEU A 57 27.01 -3.75 6.24
C LEU A 57 25.68 -3.98 6.99
N ILE A 58 24.54 -3.65 6.39
CA ILE A 58 23.22 -3.94 7.00
C ILE A 58 23.13 -5.43 7.36
N HIS A 59 22.69 -5.72 8.58
CA HIS A 59 22.63 -7.05 9.21
C HIS A 59 23.96 -7.72 9.55
N ALA A 60 25.11 -7.15 9.18
CA ALA A 60 26.42 -7.66 9.57
C ALA A 60 26.70 -7.40 11.06
N GLU A 61 27.55 -8.24 11.65
CA GLU A 61 28.11 -8.00 12.97
C GLU A 61 29.38 -7.16 12.86
N VAL A 62 29.48 -6.14 13.69
CA VAL A 62 30.62 -5.22 13.76
C VAL A 62 31.12 -5.12 15.20
N ASP A 63 32.42 -4.93 15.34
CA ASP A 63 33.05 -4.64 16.62
C ASP A 63 33.10 -3.12 16.80
N VAL A 64 32.61 -2.63 17.93
CA VAL A 64 32.52 -1.22 18.27
C VAL A 64 33.49 -0.95 19.41
N ARG A 65 34.45 -0.07 19.18
CA ARG A 65 35.38 0.41 20.20
C ARG A 65 34.87 1.77 20.67
N VAL A 66 34.49 1.83 21.93
CA VAL A 66 33.98 3.03 22.61
C VAL A 66 35.12 3.60 23.44
N THR A 67 35.56 4.82 23.13
CA THR A 67 36.50 5.58 23.95
C THR A 67 35.80 6.74 24.66
N GLU A 68 36.56 7.56 25.38
CA GLU A 68 36.00 8.75 26.03
C GLU A 68 35.44 9.75 25.00
N ARG A 69 36.09 9.89 23.84
CA ARG A 69 35.71 10.90 22.85
C ARG A 69 35.14 10.33 21.56
N MET A 70 35.44 9.08 21.22
CA MET A 70 35.14 8.54 19.90
C MET A 70 34.44 7.18 19.97
N ILE A 71 33.64 6.91 18.94
CA ILE A 71 33.06 5.61 18.63
C ILE A 71 33.66 5.14 17.32
N GLU A 72 34.50 4.12 17.39
CA GLU A 72 35.08 3.48 16.21
C GLU A 72 34.34 2.18 15.90
N VAL A 73 34.03 1.96 14.63
CA VAL A 73 33.33 0.75 14.16
C VAL A 73 34.26 -0.03 13.26
N PHE A 74 34.43 -1.31 13.56
CA PHE A 74 35.28 -2.25 12.83
C PHE A 74 34.46 -3.40 12.26
N HIS A 75 34.74 -3.76 11.01
CA HIS A 75 34.22 -4.97 10.39
C HIS A 75 35.39 -5.80 9.89
N ARG A 76 35.54 -7.03 10.41
CA ARG A 76 36.65 -7.95 10.07
C ARG A 76 38.05 -7.31 10.22
N GLY A 77 38.24 -6.53 11.29
CA GLY A 77 39.51 -5.86 11.59
C GLY A 77 39.79 -4.57 10.81
N GLN A 78 38.92 -4.16 9.88
CA GLN A 78 39.02 -2.87 9.17
C GLN A 78 38.06 -1.85 9.78
N ARG A 79 38.54 -0.62 10.02
CA ARG A 79 37.70 0.48 10.51
C ARG A 79 36.77 0.98 9.40
N VAL A 80 35.47 0.90 9.63
CA VAL A 80 34.40 1.24 8.68
C VAL A 80 33.60 2.48 9.08
N GLY A 81 33.76 2.97 10.31
CA GLY A 81 33.12 4.19 10.78
C GLY A 81 33.88 4.81 11.96
N LEU A 82 33.85 6.13 12.04
CA LEU A 82 34.42 6.91 13.12
C LEU A 82 33.45 8.05 13.44
N HIS A 83 33.00 8.12 14.69
CA HIS A 83 32.05 9.14 15.14
C HIS A 83 32.51 9.75 16.45
N GLU A 84 32.16 11.01 16.66
CA GLU A 84 32.31 11.65 17.97
C GLU A 84 31.26 11.07 18.94
N ARG A 85 31.71 10.72 20.15
CA ARG A 85 30.83 10.21 21.20
C ARG A 85 29.91 11.33 21.66
N ARG A 86 28.62 11.02 21.73
CA ARG A 86 27.58 11.98 22.11
C ARG A 86 27.09 11.65 23.50
N TYR A 87 26.88 12.70 24.28
CA TYR A 87 26.37 12.60 25.65
C TYR A 87 24.94 13.16 25.77
N MET A 88 24.56 14.11 24.90
CA MET A 88 23.25 14.78 24.89
C MET A 88 22.80 15.09 23.45
N GLY A 89 21.51 15.39 23.26
CA GLY A 89 20.94 15.83 21.98
C GLY A 89 20.25 14.73 21.17
N ALA A 90 20.18 14.92 19.84
CA ALA A 90 19.48 13.99 18.96
C ALA A 90 20.14 12.60 18.96
N ARG A 91 19.34 11.58 19.27
CA ARG A 91 19.80 10.20 19.41
C ARG A 91 20.31 9.57 18.12
N HIS A 92 20.01 10.14 16.96
CA HIS A 92 20.43 9.62 15.66
C HIS A 92 21.40 10.60 14.99
N GLY A 93 22.54 10.09 14.56
CA GLY A 93 23.50 10.82 13.72
C GLY A 93 23.82 10.01 12.47
N THR A 94 23.52 10.58 11.30
CA THR A 94 23.79 9.91 10.01
C THR A 94 24.86 10.66 9.22
N ALA A 95 26.03 10.04 9.05
CA ALA A 95 27.03 10.48 8.09
C ALA A 95 26.54 10.25 6.64
N PRO A 96 26.60 11.26 5.74
CA PRO A 96 26.13 11.15 4.35
C PRO A 96 26.82 10.03 3.53
N GLU A 97 28.10 9.77 3.80
CA GLU A 97 28.88 8.69 3.17
C GLU A 97 28.34 7.29 3.47
N HIS A 98 27.74 7.10 4.66
CA HIS A 98 27.17 5.82 5.08
C HIS A 98 25.81 5.53 4.44
N MET A 99 25.15 6.58 3.95
CA MET A 99 23.80 6.53 3.38
C MET A 99 23.82 5.90 1.96
N PRO A 100 22.87 4.99 1.64
CA PRO A 100 22.71 4.44 0.28
C PRO A 100 22.50 5.55 -0.75
N SER A 101 22.95 5.34 -2.00
CA SER A 101 22.85 6.34 -3.08
C SER A 101 21.42 6.83 -3.33
N VAL A 102 20.42 5.96 -3.16
CA VAL A 102 18.99 6.29 -3.26
C VAL A 102 18.54 7.20 -2.11
N HIS A 103 18.92 6.88 -0.87
CA HIS A 103 18.57 7.66 0.32
C HIS A 103 19.31 9.01 0.35
N ARG A 104 20.58 9.03 -0.07
CA ARG A 104 21.37 10.25 -0.28
C ARG A 104 20.72 11.14 -1.33
N ARG A 105 20.20 10.54 -2.40
CA ARG A 105 19.43 11.27 -3.41
C ARG A 105 18.19 11.89 -2.81
N TYR A 106 17.41 11.22 -1.96
CA TYR A 106 16.19 11.79 -1.35
C TYR A 106 16.45 12.80 -0.22
N ALA A 107 17.51 12.63 0.58
CA ALA A 107 17.87 13.56 1.67
C ALA A 107 18.23 14.97 1.15
N ALA A 108 18.68 15.08 -0.11
CA ALA A 108 19.01 16.36 -0.74
C ALA A 108 17.79 17.17 -1.25
N TRP A 109 16.56 16.77 -0.91
CA TRP A 109 15.34 17.33 -1.48
C TRP A 109 14.64 18.17 -0.45
N THR A 110 14.85 19.49 -0.53
CA THR A 110 14.20 20.46 0.34
C THR A 110 13.14 21.26 -0.43
N PRO A 111 12.07 21.74 0.25
CA PRO A 111 11.06 22.59 -0.37
C PRO A 111 11.67 23.83 -1.06
N ASP A 112 12.69 24.44 -0.45
CA ASP A 112 13.36 25.63 -0.95
C ASP A 112 14.12 25.38 -2.25
N ARG A 113 14.70 24.18 -2.40
CA ARG A 113 15.37 23.79 -3.64
C ARG A 113 14.39 23.73 -4.82
N PHE A 114 13.17 23.24 -4.60
CA PHE A 114 12.14 23.20 -5.64
C PHE A 114 11.66 24.59 -6.02
N ARG A 115 11.50 25.50 -5.05
CA ARG A 115 11.15 26.91 -5.29
C ARG A 115 12.23 27.61 -6.11
N ARG A 116 13.50 27.50 -5.70
CA ARG A 116 14.64 28.09 -6.44
C ARG A 116 14.77 27.55 -7.86
N TRP A 117 14.53 26.25 -8.05
CA TRP A 117 14.53 25.67 -9.39
C TRP A 117 13.36 26.18 -10.23
N ALA A 118 12.16 26.28 -9.67
CA ALA A 118 11.02 26.89 -10.36
C ALA A 118 11.24 28.37 -10.71
N ALA A 119 11.90 29.13 -9.84
CA ALA A 119 12.24 30.53 -10.06
C ALA A 119 13.15 30.74 -11.28
N THR A 120 13.96 29.75 -11.67
CA THR A 120 14.76 29.83 -12.91
C THR A 120 13.90 29.81 -14.19
N ILE A 121 12.66 29.34 -14.09
CA ILE A 121 11.68 29.34 -15.19
C ILE A 121 10.85 30.63 -15.14
N GLY A 122 10.39 31.01 -13.94
CA GLY A 122 9.76 32.29 -13.69
C GLY A 122 8.86 32.32 -12.44
N PRO A 123 8.27 33.49 -12.14
CA PRO A 123 7.57 33.75 -10.88
C PRO A 123 6.25 32.98 -10.74
N HIS A 124 5.51 32.73 -11.83
CA HIS A 124 4.27 31.95 -11.78
C HIS A 124 4.55 30.46 -11.61
N THR A 125 5.64 29.95 -12.18
CA THR A 125 6.06 28.56 -11.94
C THR A 125 6.54 28.36 -10.51
N GLU A 126 7.26 29.32 -9.93
CA GLU A 126 7.59 29.31 -8.49
C GLU A 126 6.33 29.32 -7.63
N GLY A 127 5.39 30.23 -7.91
CA GLY A 127 4.10 30.31 -7.22
C GLY A 127 3.31 29.00 -7.30
N LEU A 128 3.28 28.34 -8.46
CA LEU A 128 2.63 27.05 -8.65
C LEU A 128 3.26 25.96 -7.78
N ILE A 129 4.59 25.86 -7.77
CA ILE A 129 5.29 24.87 -6.94
C ILE A 129 5.11 25.17 -5.45
N ALA A 130 5.16 26.44 -5.04
CA ALA A 130 4.89 26.86 -3.67
C ALA A 130 3.47 26.46 -3.24
N ALA A 131 2.46 26.72 -4.07
CA ALA A 131 1.07 26.34 -3.82
C ALA A 131 0.90 24.81 -3.75
N MET A 132 1.54 24.05 -4.64
CA MET A 132 1.50 22.58 -4.64
C MET A 132 2.10 21.96 -3.37
N LEU A 133 3.15 22.58 -2.82
CA LEU A 133 3.78 22.15 -1.57
C LEU A 133 2.94 22.57 -0.35
N ALA A 134 2.40 23.80 -0.36
CA ALA A 134 1.58 24.34 0.74
C ALA A 134 0.20 23.67 0.85
N ALA A 135 -0.37 23.20 -0.26
CA ALA A 135 -1.64 22.47 -0.26
C ALA A 135 -1.56 21.09 0.43
N ARG A 136 -0.36 20.62 0.83
CA ARG A 136 -0.15 19.32 1.46
C ARG A 136 0.30 19.49 2.91
N ARG A 137 -0.21 18.64 3.79
CA ARG A 137 0.12 18.64 5.24
C ARG A 137 1.61 18.40 5.52
N HIS A 138 2.31 17.72 4.61
CA HIS A 138 3.77 17.60 4.62
C HIS A 138 4.33 17.86 3.22
N PRO A 139 5.32 18.76 3.06
CA PRO A 139 5.83 19.15 1.75
C PRO A 139 6.52 18.01 1.00
N GLU A 140 7.09 17.04 1.73
CA GLU A 140 7.68 15.79 1.22
C GLU A 140 6.75 15.03 0.27
N GLN A 141 5.44 15.02 0.59
CA GLN A 141 4.42 14.35 -0.22
C GLN A 141 4.25 15.03 -1.58
N GLY A 142 4.64 16.30 -1.68
CA GLY A 142 4.66 17.21 -2.83
C GLY A 142 5.70 16.91 -3.90
N PHE A 143 6.87 16.42 -3.49
CA PHE A 143 8.10 16.47 -4.28
C PHE A 143 8.02 15.75 -5.61
N ARG A 144 7.38 14.57 -5.66
CA ARG A 144 7.21 13.82 -6.91
C ARG A 144 6.34 14.56 -7.92
N THR A 145 5.35 15.33 -7.46
CA THR A 145 4.48 16.11 -8.33
C THR A 145 5.22 17.36 -8.83
N CYS A 146 5.96 18.05 -7.96
CA CYS A 146 6.79 19.20 -8.35
C CYS A 146 7.83 18.82 -9.41
N LEU A 147 8.52 17.69 -9.25
CA LEU A 147 9.39 17.15 -10.30
C LEU A 147 8.67 16.87 -11.61
N GLY A 148 7.47 16.30 -11.54
CA GLY A 148 6.71 15.94 -12.72
C GLY A 148 6.43 17.17 -13.55
N VAL A 149 6.04 18.27 -12.90
CA VAL A 149 5.85 19.58 -13.53
C VAL A 149 7.17 20.14 -14.09
N LEU A 150 8.24 20.17 -13.30
CA LEU A 150 9.56 20.66 -13.76
C LEU A 150 10.13 19.84 -14.93
N LYS A 151 9.83 18.54 -15.00
CA LYS A 151 10.21 17.69 -16.14
C LYS A 151 9.37 17.99 -17.38
N LEU A 152 8.08 18.30 -17.23
CA LEU A 152 7.22 18.69 -18.35
C LEU A 152 7.67 20.00 -19.01
N TYR A 153 8.30 20.89 -18.24
CA TYR A 153 8.84 22.15 -18.76
C TYR A 153 10.24 22.02 -19.36
N ARG A 154 10.87 20.84 -19.32
CA ARG A 154 12.15 20.63 -20.02
C ARG A 154 11.92 20.67 -21.53
N GLY A 155 12.61 21.59 -22.20
CA GLY A 155 12.49 21.78 -23.66
C GLY A 155 11.26 22.60 -24.08
N VAL A 156 10.51 23.17 -23.13
CA VAL A 156 9.42 24.12 -23.39
C VAL A 156 9.96 25.53 -23.21
N GLU A 157 9.56 26.45 -24.08
CA GLU A 157 9.90 27.87 -23.97
C GLU A 157 9.39 28.45 -22.64
N ALA A 158 10.24 29.22 -21.95
CA ALA A 158 9.96 29.74 -20.61
C ALA A 158 8.67 30.57 -20.55
N ALA A 159 8.40 31.40 -21.55
CA ALA A 159 7.18 32.20 -21.64
C ALA A 159 5.91 31.34 -21.68
N LYS A 160 5.96 30.20 -22.41
CA LYS A 160 4.84 29.26 -22.50
C LYS A 160 4.65 28.48 -21.20
N ALA A 161 5.74 28.08 -20.55
CA ALA A 161 5.69 27.42 -19.24
C ALA A 161 5.10 28.35 -18.17
N GLU A 162 5.49 29.62 -18.17
CA GLU A 162 4.94 30.64 -17.27
C GLU A 162 3.45 30.90 -17.49
N ALA A 163 3.00 31.01 -18.75
CA ALA A 163 1.58 31.19 -19.07
C ALA A 163 0.72 29.99 -18.61
N VAL A 164 1.24 28.76 -18.77
CA VAL A 164 0.58 27.54 -18.28
C VAL A 164 0.55 27.49 -16.76
N SER A 165 1.64 27.88 -16.09
CA SER A 165 1.71 27.96 -14.64
C SER A 165 0.75 29.00 -14.05
N ALA A 166 0.65 30.18 -14.68
CA ALA A 166 -0.32 31.21 -14.31
C ALA A 166 -1.76 30.70 -14.45
N ARG A 167 -2.08 30.05 -15.57
CA ARG A 167 -3.41 29.47 -15.79
C ARG A 167 -3.73 28.33 -14.82
N ALA A 168 -2.73 27.53 -14.44
CA ALA A 168 -2.89 26.46 -13.45
C ALA A 168 -3.17 27.02 -12.04
N LEU A 169 -2.53 28.14 -11.67
CA LEU A 169 -2.80 28.86 -10.42
C LEU A 169 -4.22 29.42 -10.38
N GLU A 170 -4.69 30.04 -11.47
CA GLU A 170 -6.06 30.57 -11.56
C GLU A 170 -7.14 29.51 -11.40
N ILE A 171 -6.92 28.30 -11.94
CA ILE A 171 -7.89 27.19 -11.89
C ILE A 171 -7.74 26.37 -10.59
N GLY A 172 -6.67 26.58 -9.81
CA GLY A 172 -6.36 25.76 -8.63
C GLY A 172 -5.92 24.34 -8.98
N ALA A 173 -5.30 24.15 -10.16
CA ALA A 173 -4.97 22.85 -10.71
C ALA A 173 -3.59 22.34 -10.29
N PHE A 174 -3.46 21.84 -9.06
CA PHE A 174 -2.17 21.45 -8.44
C PHE A 174 -1.67 20.03 -8.77
N ASN A 175 -1.97 19.50 -9.96
CA ASN A 175 -1.57 18.16 -10.38
C ASN A 175 -0.91 18.12 -11.76
N CYS A 176 0.05 17.21 -11.95
CA CYS A 176 0.83 17.12 -13.20
C CYS A 176 -0.03 16.84 -14.45
N LYS A 177 -1.15 16.12 -14.31
CA LYS A 177 -2.02 15.78 -15.44
C LYS A 177 -2.75 17.00 -15.96
N SER A 178 -3.23 17.87 -15.07
CA SER A 178 -3.87 19.13 -15.42
C SER A 178 -2.88 20.10 -16.05
N VAL A 179 -1.65 20.21 -15.50
CA VAL A 179 -0.59 21.04 -16.10
C VAL A 179 -0.21 20.53 -17.50
N ALA A 180 -0.10 19.22 -17.69
CA ALA A 180 0.13 18.63 -19.02
C ALA A 180 -1.04 18.86 -20.00
N ALA A 181 -2.28 18.83 -19.51
CA ALA A 181 -3.47 19.13 -20.33
C ALA A 181 -3.51 20.60 -20.77
N LEU A 182 -3.11 21.53 -19.90
CA LEU A 182 -2.96 22.95 -20.22
C LEU A 182 -1.86 23.20 -21.26
N LEU A 183 -0.74 22.46 -21.16
CA LEU A 183 0.36 22.54 -22.13
C LEU A 183 -0.02 22.03 -23.53
N THR A 184 -0.90 21.02 -23.60
CA THR A 184 -1.36 20.39 -24.85
C THR A 184 -2.63 21.04 -25.43
N GLY A 185 -3.16 22.10 -24.80
CA GLY A 185 -4.34 22.83 -25.28
C GLY A 185 -5.67 22.05 -25.19
N LYS A 186 -5.69 20.88 -24.55
CA LYS A 186 -6.89 20.04 -24.38
C LYS A 186 -7.63 20.39 -23.09
N SER A 187 -8.10 21.63 -22.94
CA SER A 187 -9.11 21.92 -21.90
C SER A 187 -10.50 21.74 -22.48
N ARG A 188 -11.28 20.78 -21.96
CA ARG A 188 -12.73 20.83 -22.09
C ARG A 188 -13.18 22.13 -21.41
N ALA A 189 -13.86 22.99 -22.16
CA ALA A 189 -14.66 24.06 -21.57
C ALA A 189 -15.71 23.38 -20.65
N SER A 190 -15.47 23.38 -19.35
CA SER A 190 -16.50 23.13 -18.35
C SER A 190 -16.82 24.46 -17.70
N GLY A 191 -18.01 24.98 -18.04
CA GLY A 191 -18.59 26.16 -17.44
C GLY A 191 -18.69 25.99 -15.91
N ALA A 192 -18.02 26.90 -15.22
CA ALA A 192 -18.31 27.29 -13.85
C ALA A 192 -17.79 28.73 -13.70
N GLY A 193 -18.35 29.61 -14.52
CA GLY A 193 -18.09 31.05 -14.50
C GLY A 193 -19.42 31.76 -14.53
N ASP A 194 -20.17 31.72 -13.41
CA ASP A 194 -21.30 32.64 -13.20
C ASP A 194 -21.70 32.82 -11.73
N ALA A 195 -20.74 32.72 -10.81
CA ALA A 195 -20.97 33.06 -9.41
C ALA A 195 -19.72 33.64 -8.71
N LEU A 196 -19.04 34.59 -9.36
CA LEU A 196 -18.17 35.54 -8.65
C LEU A 196 -17.86 36.77 -9.51
N ARG A 197 -18.89 37.38 -10.08
CA ARG A 197 -18.81 38.63 -10.86
C ARG A 197 -19.45 39.80 -10.11
N GLN A 198 -19.28 39.84 -8.79
CA GLN A 198 -19.58 41.03 -7.98
C GLN A 198 -18.40 41.31 -7.05
N ARG A 199 -17.78 42.46 -7.32
CA ARG A 199 -16.64 43.10 -6.65
C ARG A 199 -15.26 42.68 -7.17
N CYS A 200 -14.90 43.22 -8.34
CA CYS A 200 -13.53 43.67 -8.56
C CYS A 200 -13.54 44.86 -9.53
N SER A 201 -13.47 46.08 -8.99
CA SER A 201 -12.93 47.23 -9.70
C SER A 201 -11.50 47.43 -9.24
N ILE A 202 -10.58 47.27 -10.19
CA ILE A 202 -9.14 47.40 -10.07
C ILE A 202 -8.76 48.82 -9.64
N THR A 203 -7.87 48.97 -8.67
CA THR A 203 -6.84 50.02 -8.72
C THR A 203 -5.52 49.51 -8.13
N LYS A 204 -4.45 50.05 -8.68
CA LYS A 204 -3.08 49.57 -8.76
C LYS A 204 -2.31 49.59 -7.42
N ILE A 205 -1.40 48.61 -7.30
CA ILE A 205 -0.01 48.64 -6.76
C ILE A 205 0.32 49.76 -5.76
N SER A 206 0.66 49.39 -4.52
CA SER A 206 1.90 49.81 -3.83
C SER A 206 1.97 49.26 -2.39
N ALA A 207 3.22 49.02 -1.96
CA ALA A 207 3.70 48.94 -0.58
C ALA A 207 3.34 47.70 0.26
N VAL A 208 4.39 46.93 0.55
CA VAL A 208 4.50 46.01 1.69
C VAL A 208 4.28 46.78 2.99
N PRO A 209 3.36 46.36 3.88
CA PRO A 209 3.43 46.74 5.29
C PRO A 209 4.09 45.62 6.09
N ALA A 210 4.99 46.05 6.98
CA ALA A 210 5.58 45.23 8.01
C ALA A 210 4.48 44.49 8.81
N ILE A 211 4.70 43.20 9.07
CA ILE A 211 3.87 42.41 9.96
C ILE A 211 4.12 42.93 11.38
N THR A 212 3.29 43.87 11.83
CA THR A 212 3.09 44.11 13.26
C THR A 212 2.37 42.90 13.83
N THR A 213 2.96 42.33 14.87
CA THR A 213 2.38 41.33 15.76
C THR A 213 1.10 41.86 16.41
N GLU A 214 -0.04 41.65 15.78
CA GLU A 214 -1.31 41.63 16.50
C GLU A 214 -1.53 40.23 17.09
N ARG A 215 -1.36 40.14 18.40
CA ARG A 215 -1.76 38.99 19.21
C ARG A 215 -3.27 38.81 19.05
N ASN A 216 -3.66 37.80 18.28
CA ASN A 216 -5.03 37.28 18.24
C ASN A 216 -5.43 36.76 19.65
N PRO A 217 -6.42 37.36 20.36
CA PRO A 217 -6.71 37.01 21.76
C PRO A 217 -7.57 35.76 21.97
N SER A 218 -7.76 34.89 20.96
CA SER A 218 -8.68 33.75 21.07
C SER A 218 -8.04 32.36 20.95
N MET A 219 -6.70 32.26 20.98
CA MET A 219 -6.04 30.97 21.22
C MET A 219 -5.81 30.76 22.71
N LEU A 220 -6.88 30.52 23.46
CA LEU A 220 -6.77 29.58 24.57
C LEU A 220 -6.72 28.18 23.94
N ALA A 221 -5.54 27.83 23.42
CA ALA A 221 -5.25 26.46 23.04
C ALA A 221 -5.38 25.62 24.31
N HIS A 222 -6.42 24.79 24.39
CA HIS A 222 -6.57 23.88 25.52
C HIS A 222 -5.27 23.04 25.57
N PRO A 223 -4.47 23.07 26.65
CA PRO A 223 -3.15 22.44 26.69
C PRO A 223 -3.22 20.92 26.37
N THR A 224 -4.36 20.31 26.69
CA THR A 224 -4.72 18.93 26.34
C THR A 224 -4.78 18.67 24.83
N LEU A 225 -5.21 19.64 24.03
CA LEU A 225 -5.33 19.53 22.57
C LEU A 225 -3.95 19.59 21.89
N ASP A 226 -3.06 20.44 22.42
CA ASP A 226 -1.67 20.52 21.98
C ASP A 226 -0.90 19.25 22.35
N LEU A 227 -1.11 18.72 23.57
CA LEU A 227 -0.58 17.42 23.99
C LEU A 227 -1.12 16.27 23.13
N SER A 228 -2.41 16.26 22.80
CA SER A 228 -3.03 15.24 21.94
C SER A 228 -2.45 15.25 20.53
N ASN A 229 -2.16 16.44 19.99
CA ASN A 229 -1.53 16.62 18.69
C ASN A 229 -0.02 16.26 18.72
N ALA A 230 0.66 16.53 19.84
CA ALA A 230 2.08 16.22 20.06
C ALA A 230 2.36 14.73 20.30
N LEU A 231 1.42 14.00 20.91
CA LEU A 231 1.47 12.54 21.10
C LEU A 231 1.37 11.74 19.77
N GLY A 232 1.24 12.43 18.64
CA GLY A 232 1.39 11.87 17.30
C GLY A 232 0.13 11.18 16.74
N PRO A 233 0.26 10.34 15.69
CA PRO A 233 -0.87 9.75 14.97
C PRO A 233 -1.74 8.81 15.82
N GLY A 234 -1.36 8.56 17.08
CA GLY A 234 -2.09 7.73 18.02
C GLY A 234 -3.42 8.33 18.49
N LEU A 235 -3.54 9.63 18.74
CA LEU A 235 -4.74 10.22 19.37
C LEU A 235 -5.48 11.23 18.46
N TYR A 236 -5.35 11.04 17.15
CA TYR A 236 -5.89 11.98 16.16
C TYR A 236 -7.41 12.13 16.22
N GLY A 237 -8.14 11.03 16.45
CA GLY A 237 -9.59 11.07 16.56
C GLY A 237 -10.03 11.83 17.81
N LEU A 238 -9.37 11.57 18.92
CA LEU A 238 -9.56 12.27 20.20
C LEU A 238 -9.38 13.79 20.05
N ALA A 239 -8.26 14.24 19.47
CA ALA A 239 -7.99 15.66 19.24
C ALA A 239 -9.01 16.33 18.30
N LYS A 240 -9.45 15.61 17.25
CA LYS A 240 -10.44 16.11 16.31
C LYS A 240 -11.81 16.27 16.97
N TRP A 241 -12.25 15.25 17.71
CA TRP A 241 -13.58 15.21 18.32
C TRP A 241 -13.69 16.05 19.59
N PHE A 242 -12.59 16.31 20.29
CA PHE A 242 -12.55 17.24 21.43
C PHE A 242 -13.15 18.60 21.07
N LYS A 243 -12.70 19.20 19.95
CA LYS A 243 -13.21 20.51 19.46
C LYS A 243 -14.68 20.43 19.07
N GLU A 244 -15.08 19.31 18.47
CA GLU A 244 -16.42 19.12 17.95
C GLU A 244 -17.45 18.88 19.08
N LEU A 245 -17.03 18.22 20.17
CA LEU A 245 -17.81 18.05 21.40
C LEU A 245 -17.92 19.35 22.19
N GLU A 246 -16.85 20.15 22.29
CA GLU A 246 -16.85 21.44 22.99
C GLU A 246 -17.91 22.41 22.44
N HIS A 247 -18.18 22.35 21.13
CA HIS A 247 -19.19 23.19 20.49
C HIS A 247 -20.62 22.64 20.55
N LYS A 248 -20.84 21.40 21.03
CA LYS A 248 -22.19 20.83 21.14
C LYS A 248 -22.83 21.23 22.47
N ALA A 249 -24.00 21.87 22.39
CA ALA A 249 -24.76 22.27 23.59
C ALA A 249 -25.12 21.07 24.49
N GLU A 250 -25.40 19.91 23.89
CA GLU A 250 -25.68 18.65 24.57
C GLU A 250 -24.48 18.13 25.40
N ALA A 251 -23.26 18.49 25.02
CA ALA A 251 -22.05 18.05 25.73
C ALA A 251 -21.81 18.79 27.05
N ARG A 252 -22.52 19.91 27.30
CA ARG A 252 -22.38 20.73 28.51
C ARG A 252 -23.05 20.12 29.75
N GLY A 253 -23.95 19.15 29.56
CA GLY A 253 -24.64 18.45 30.64
C GLY A 253 -24.07 17.09 30.99
N LEU A 254 -22.99 16.65 30.31
CA LEU A 254 -22.37 15.35 30.54
C LEU A 254 -21.43 15.40 31.73
N GLU A 255 -21.42 14.33 32.52
CA GLU A 255 -20.38 14.14 33.54
C GLU A 255 -19.01 13.92 32.88
N HIS A 256 -17.93 14.23 33.60
CA HIS A 256 -16.56 14.07 33.10
C HIS A 256 -16.26 12.66 32.56
N ALA A 257 -16.82 11.63 33.21
CA ALA A 257 -16.66 10.24 32.80
C ALA A 257 -17.36 9.94 31.47
N GLU A 258 -18.58 10.46 31.28
CA GLU A 258 -19.36 10.30 30.05
C GLU A 258 -18.70 11.04 28.89
N TRP A 259 -18.22 12.25 29.15
CA TRP A 259 -17.53 13.07 28.18
C TRP A 259 -16.23 12.41 27.68
N LEU A 260 -15.43 11.87 28.61
CA LEU A 260 -14.23 11.09 28.27
C LEU A 260 -14.59 9.79 27.55
N GLY A 261 -15.66 9.11 27.97
CA GLY A 261 -16.19 7.90 27.33
C GLY A 261 -16.48 8.13 25.85
N LEU A 262 -17.23 9.18 25.52
CA LEU A 262 -17.54 9.54 24.13
C LEU A 262 -16.28 9.79 23.29
N LEU A 263 -15.30 10.53 23.83
CA LEU A 263 -14.05 10.78 23.11
C LEU A 263 -13.25 9.51 22.82
N LEU A 264 -13.19 8.58 23.79
CA LEU A 264 -12.51 7.30 23.60
C LEU A 264 -13.26 6.42 22.58
N GLU A 265 -14.59 6.41 22.60
CA GLU A 265 -15.40 5.71 21.61
C GLU A 265 -15.18 6.25 20.20
N TYR A 266 -15.10 7.56 20.03
CA TYR A 266 -14.78 8.19 18.75
C TYR A 266 -13.39 7.81 18.25
N GLU A 267 -12.37 7.84 19.12
CA GLU A 267 -11.02 7.39 18.78
C GLU A 267 -10.99 5.91 18.35
N LEU A 268 -11.64 5.04 19.13
CA LEU A 268 -11.76 3.61 18.80
C LEU A 268 -12.46 3.39 17.47
N THR A 269 -13.54 4.10 17.21
CA THR A 269 -14.31 4.03 15.96
C THR A 269 -13.46 4.46 14.77
N LEU A 270 -12.74 5.59 14.87
CA LEU A 270 -11.86 6.07 13.82
C LEU A 270 -10.69 5.12 13.55
N ARG A 271 -10.10 4.53 14.59
CA ARG A 271 -9.05 3.51 14.44
C ARG A 271 -9.58 2.26 13.73
N ARG A 272 -10.74 1.76 14.14
CA ARG A 272 -11.41 0.61 13.49
C ARG A 272 -11.68 0.91 12.02
N GLN A 273 -12.22 2.08 11.70
CA GLN A 273 -12.50 2.52 10.33
C GLN A 273 -11.22 2.57 9.49
N LYS A 274 -10.15 3.20 10.00
CA LYS A 274 -8.85 3.27 9.28
C LYS A 274 -8.24 1.89 9.05
N ARG A 275 -8.32 0.98 10.05
CA ARG A 275 -7.85 -0.40 9.91
C ARG A 275 -8.66 -1.16 8.87
N PHE A 276 -9.99 -1.03 8.90
CA PHE A 276 -10.88 -1.61 7.90
C PHE A 276 -10.54 -1.10 6.49
N GLU A 277 -10.44 0.20 6.29
CA GLU A 277 -10.11 0.79 4.97
C GLU A 277 -8.75 0.32 4.46
N THR A 278 -7.75 0.29 5.33
CA THR A 278 -6.40 -0.17 4.97
C THR A 278 -6.42 -1.64 4.56
N ARG A 279 -7.07 -2.51 5.34
CA ARG A 279 -7.18 -3.94 5.03
C ARG A 279 -8.04 -4.19 3.79
N SER A 280 -9.17 -3.51 3.64
CA SER A 280 -10.02 -3.62 2.47
C SER A 280 -9.29 -3.20 1.18
N ARG A 281 -8.48 -2.13 1.24
CA ARG A 281 -7.63 -1.72 0.11
C ARG A 281 -6.51 -2.73 -0.16
N ALA A 282 -5.90 -3.28 0.88
CA ALA A 282 -4.85 -4.29 0.76
C ALA A 282 -5.36 -5.61 0.19
N ALA A 283 -6.59 -6.01 0.53
CA ALA A 283 -7.23 -7.24 0.08
C ALA A 283 -7.44 -7.30 -1.44
N ARG A 284 -7.67 -6.14 -2.08
CA ARG A 284 -7.88 -6.03 -3.54
C ARG A 284 -8.97 -6.99 -4.06
N LEU A 285 -10.07 -7.12 -3.31
CA LEU A 285 -11.21 -7.95 -3.68
C LEU A 285 -11.75 -7.51 -5.05
N ARG A 286 -12.06 -8.50 -5.91
CA ARG A 286 -12.51 -8.25 -7.28
C ARG A 286 -13.91 -7.63 -7.35
N HIS A 287 -14.79 -8.01 -6.42
CA HIS A 287 -16.19 -7.60 -6.41
C HIS A 287 -16.51 -6.79 -5.15
N PRO A 288 -17.29 -5.71 -5.25
CA PRO A 288 -17.92 -5.07 -4.11
C PRO A 288 -19.08 -5.95 -3.63
N ALA A 289 -18.76 -7.03 -2.92
CA ALA A 289 -19.71 -8.03 -2.46
C ALA A 289 -19.83 -7.96 -0.94
N SER A 290 -21.05 -8.02 -0.42
CA SER A 290 -21.34 -8.07 1.01
C SER A 290 -22.15 -9.32 1.33
N VAL A 291 -21.99 -9.86 2.54
CA VAL A 291 -22.74 -11.04 3.01
C VAL A 291 -24.25 -10.74 3.08
N GLU A 292 -24.60 -9.48 3.35
CA GLU A 292 -25.99 -9.03 3.45
C GLU A 292 -26.72 -9.06 2.09
N ASP A 293 -25.97 -8.99 0.98
CA ASP A 293 -26.51 -8.93 -0.38
C ASP A 293 -26.67 -10.33 -1.03
N VAL A 294 -26.52 -11.41 -0.26
CA VAL A 294 -26.54 -12.79 -0.78
C VAL A 294 -27.96 -13.19 -1.18
N ASP A 295 -28.14 -13.55 -2.45
CA ASP A 295 -29.38 -14.17 -2.94
C ASP A 295 -29.46 -15.65 -2.52
N TYR A 296 -30.34 -15.93 -1.55
CA TYR A 296 -30.72 -17.28 -1.11
C TYR A 296 -31.96 -17.83 -1.81
N GLN A 297 -32.66 -17.02 -2.61
CA GLN A 297 -33.84 -17.47 -3.38
C GLN A 297 -33.43 -18.22 -4.64
N SER A 298 -32.24 -17.93 -5.18
CA SER A 298 -31.69 -18.67 -6.31
C SER A 298 -31.49 -20.16 -5.98
N THR A 299 -31.99 -21.04 -6.85
CA THR A 299 -31.86 -22.50 -6.75
C THR A 299 -30.46 -22.95 -7.17
N ARG A 300 -29.45 -22.63 -6.34
CA ARG A 300 -28.04 -22.97 -6.60
C ARG A 300 -27.37 -23.84 -5.55
N GLY A 301 -28.17 -24.49 -4.70
CA GLY A 301 -27.68 -25.40 -3.66
C GLY A 301 -26.88 -24.73 -2.54
N LEU A 302 -27.02 -23.41 -2.35
CA LEU A 302 -26.32 -22.72 -1.27
C LEU A 302 -27.01 -23.01 0.08
N ASP A 303 -26.36 -23.80 0.93
CA ASP A 303 -26.80 -23.98 2.32
C ASP A 303 -26.70 -22.66 3.10
N ARG A 304 -27.88 -22.11 3.45
CA ARG A 304 -28.00 -20.86 4.20
C ARG A 304 -27.42 -20.96 5.60
N ALA A 305 -27.64 -22.08 6.30
CA ALA A 305 -27.17 -22.24 7.68
C ALA A 305 -25.64 -22.28 7.73
N LEU A 306 -25.03 -23.08 6.84
CA LEU A 306 -23.58 -23.15 6.71
C LEU A 306 -22.98 -21.81 6.27
N PHE A 307 -23.58 -21.13 5.28
CA PHE A 307 -23.03 -19.85 4.81
C PHE A 307 -23.09 -18.75 5.89
N LEU A 308 -24.16 -18.69 6.68
CA LEU A 308 -24.25 -17.76 7.81
C LEU A 308 -23.22 -18.09 8.90
N LYS A 309 -22.97 -19.38 9.18
CA LYS A 309 -21.88 -19.81 10.06
C LYS A 309 -20.51 -19.36 9.53
N LEU A 310 -20.26 -19.50 8.23
CA LEU A 310 -19.02 -19.04 7.60
C LEU A 310 -18.87 -17.50 7.63
N ALA A 311 -19.98 -16.76 7.58
CA ALA A 311 -19.99 -15.31 7.69
C ALA A 311 -19.65 -14.78 9.10
N ALA A 312 -19.70 -15.63 10.13
CA ALA A 312 -19.19 -15.29 11.46
C ALA A 312 -17.64 -15.23 11.49
N CYS A 313 -16.98 -15.90 10.53
CA CYS A 313 -15.52 -16.00 10.37
C CYS A 313 -14.75 -16.75 11.48
N ASP A 314 -15.43 -17.44 12.40
CA ASP A 314 -14.79 -18.25 13.44
C ASP A 314 -13.87 -19.34 12.84
N TRP A 315 -14.28 -19.91 11.72
CA TRP A 315 -13.49 -20.88 10.95
C TRP A 315 -12.11 -20.37 10.51
N ILE A 316 -11.93 -19.03 10.39
CA ILE A 316 -10.63 -18.42 10.07
C ILE A 316 -9.72 -18.42 11.31
N ALA A 317 -10.29 -18.25 12.50
CA ALA A 317 -9.54 -18.38 13.76
C ALA A 317 -9.15 -19.84 14.02
N GLU A 318 -10.04 -20.78 13.67
CA GLU A 318 -9.79 -22.22 13.69
C GLU A 318 -8.85 -22.72 12.59
N ARG A 319 -8.37 -21.83 11.70
CA ARG A 319 -7.45 -22.15 10.58
C ARG A 319 -8.00 -23.19 9.61
N ARG A 320 -9.32 -23.25 9.48
CA ARG A 320 -10.01 -24.13 8.52
C ARG A 320 -10.01 -23.51 7.14
N ASN A 321 -10.10 -24.33 6.11
CA ASN A 321 -10.19 -23.88 4.72
C ASN A 321 -11.66 -23.87 4.26
N LEU A 322 -11.91 -23.22 3.12
CA LEU A 322 -13.21 -23.19 2.47
C LEU A 322 -13.04 -23.42 0.96
N LEU A 323 -13.65 -24.46 0.43
CA LEU A 323 -13.68 -24.75 -1.00
C LEU A 323 -15.08 -24.42 -1.54
N ILE A 324 -15.14 -23.58 -2.57
CA ILE A 324 -16.39 -23.23 -3.25
C ILE A 324 -16.31 -23.74 -4.69
N THR A 325 -17.04 -24.81 -5.00
CA THR A 325 -17.04 -25.44 -6.33
C THR A 325 -18.37 -25.24 -7.04
N GLY A 326 -18.42 -25.52 -8.34
CA GLY A 326 -19.65 -25.45 -9.14
C GLY A 326 -19.46 -24.81 -10.51
N ALA A 327 -20.47 -24.88 -11.37
CA ALA A 327 -20.42 -24.36 -12.73
C ALA A 327 -20.16 -22.83 -12.82
N SER A 328 -19.78 -22.36 -14.02
CA SER A 328 -19.52 -20.94 -14.25
C SER A 328 -20.77 -20.09 -14.03
N GLY A 329 -20.59 -18.94 -13.35
CA GLY A 329 -21.67 -17.97 -13.14
C GLY A 329 -22.59 -18.22 -11.95
N LEU A 330 -22.33 -19.21 -11.10
CA LEU A 330 -23.08 -19.47 -9.84
C LEU A 330 -22.72 -18.54 -8.66
N GLY A 331 -21.82 -17.58 -8.89
CA GLY A 331 -21.44 -16.60 -7.88
C GLY A 331 -20.31 -17.01 -6.93
N LYS A 332 -19.55 -18.08 -7.23
CA LYS A 332 -18.41 -18.55 -6.40
C LYS A 332 -17.43 -17.43 -5.98
N SER A 333 -16.87 -16.75 -6.97
CA SER A 333 -15.95 -15.61 -6.76
C SER A 333 -16.60 -14.46 -6.00
N TRP A 334 -17.92 -14.26 -6.17
CA TRP A 334 -18.67 -13.22 -5.48
C TRP A 334 -18.88 -13.59 -4.00
N LEU A 335 -19.24 -14.83 -3.69
CA LEU A 335 -19.36 -15.34 -2.31
C LEU A 335 -18.01 -15.27 -1.58
N ALA A 336 -16.91 -15.67 -2.23
CA ALA A 336 -15.58 -15.54 -1.68
C ALA A 336 -15.23 -14.07 -1.36
N CYS A 337 -15.56 -13.14 -2.26
CA CYS A 337 -15.39 -11.71 -2.00
C CYS A 337 -16.26 -11.20 -0.84
N ALA A 338 -17.51 -11.67 -0.73
CA ALA A 338 -18.41 -11.29 0.36
C ALA A 338 -17.86 -11.71 1.73
N LEU A 339 -17.38 -12.96 1.84
CA LEU A 339 -16.71 -13.46 3.04
C LEU A 339 -15.41 -12.70 3.32
N GLY A 340 -14.60 -12.42 2.29
CA GLY A 340 -13.39 -11.60 2.42
C GLY A 340 -13.66 -10.18 2.92
N GLN A 341 -14.73 -9.55 2.45
CA GLN A 341 -15.13 -8.22 2.90
C GLN A 341 -15.60 -8.26 4.36
N LYS A 342 -16.40 -9.26 4.73
CA LYS A 342 -16.85 -9.48 6.12
C LYS A 342 -15.67 -9.70 7.06
N ALA A 343 -14.69 -10.51 6.66
CA ALA A 343 -13.45 -10.72 7.40
C ALA A 343 -12.66 -9.40 7.59
N CYS A 344 -12.57 -8.55 6.55
CA CYS A 344 -11.96 -7.22 6.69
C CYS A 344 -12.69 -6.35 7.72
N ARG A 345 -14.05 -6.37 7.74
CA ARG A 345 -14.87 -5.64 8.72
C ARG A 345 -14.62 -6.13 10.15
N GLN A 346 -14.24 -7.39 10.34
CA GLN A 346 -13.84 -7.98 11.62
C GLN A 346 -12.34 -7.87 11.92
N ASP A 347 -11.63 -6.94 11.30
CA ASP A 347 -10.20 -6.68 11.57
C ASP A 347 -9.27 -7.85 11.14
N ILE A 348 -9.70 -8.72 10.21
CA ILE A 348 -8.90 -9.83 9.69
C ILE A 348 -8.16 -9.40 8.41
N SER A 349 -6.86 -9.73 8.30
CA SER A 349 -6.08 -9.48 7.08
C SER A 349 -6.46 -10.47 5.97
N VAL A 350 -6.85 -9.92 4.83
CA VAL A 350 -7.27 -10.70 3.66
C VAL A 350 -6.38 -10.34 2.47
N LEU A 351 -6.04 -11.33 1.64
CA LEU A 351 -5.48 -11.14 0.31
C LEU A 351 -6.31 -11.94 -0.70
N TYR A 352 -6.54 -11.36 -1.87
CA TYR A 352 -7.21 -12.00 -2.98
C TYR A 352 -6.30 -12.06 -4.19
N TYR A 353 -6.24 -13.24 -4.80
CA TYR A 353 -5.54 -13.49 -6.05
C TYR A 353 -6.42 -14.35 -6.97
N ARG A 354 -6.43 -14.02 -8.26
CA ARG A 354 -6.81 -15.01 -9.27
C ARG A 354 -5.62 -15.89 -9.54
N VAL A 355 -5.81 -17.21 -9.46
CA VAL A 355 -4.75 -18.20 -9.55
C VAL A 355 -3.88 -18.02 -10.81
N PRO A 356 -4.43 -17.86 -12.04
CA PRO A 356 -3.59 -17.65 -13.22
C PRO A 356 -2.70 -16.40 -13.14
N ARG A 357 -3.20 -15.32 -12.53
CA ARG A 357 -2.41 -14.08 -12.33
C ARG A 357 -1.37 -14.24 -11.24
N LEU A 358 -1.68 -14.99 -10.18
CA LEU A 358 -0.73 -15.29 -9.11
C LEU A 358 0.49 -16.03 -9.67
N PHE A 359 0.29 -17.03 -10.51
CA PHE A 359 1.41 -17.73 -11.13
C PHE A 359 2.25 -16.83 -12.04
N THR A 360 1.61 -15.94 -12.80
CA THR A 360 2.36 -14.93 -13.58
C THR A 360 3.21 -14.03 -12.67
N ASP A 361 2.64 -13.55 -11.56
CA ASP A 361 3.34 -12.71 -10.58
C ASP A 361 4.51 -13.49 -9.93
N LEU A 362 4.34 -14.78 -9.64
CA LEU A 362 5.39 -15.64 -9.07
C LEU A 362 6.53 -15.88 -10.07
N THR A 363 6.23 -16.15 -11.35
CA THR A 363 7.26 -16.28 -12.39
C THR A 363 8.09 -15.01 -12.53
N VAL A 364 7.46 -13.83 -12.52
CA VAL A 364 8.18 -12.55 -12.53
C VAL A 364 9.02 -12.39 -11.26
N ALA A 365 8.47 -12.78 -10.10
CA ALA A 365 9.14 -12.65 -8.81
C ALA A 365 10.38 -13.56 -8.68
N HIS A 366 10.39 -14.71 -9.36
CA HIS A 366 11.58 -15.56 -9.51
C HIS A 366 12.67 -14.86 -10.33
N GLY A 367 12.29 -14.19 -11.43
CA GLY A 367 13.23 -13.50 -12.32
C GLY A 367 13.84 -12.22 -11.74
N ASP A 368 13.10 -11.48 -10.91
CA ASP A 368 13.54 -10.19 -10.33
C ASP A 368 14.05 -10.30 -8.87
N GLY A 369 14.06 -11.51 -8.30
CA GLY A 369 14.50 -11.79 -6.92
C GLY A 369 13.51 -11.35 -5.83
N SER A 370 12.27 -10.97 -6.19
CA SER A 370 11.24 -10.55 -5.23
C SER A 370 10.39 -11.70 -4.69
N TYR A 371 10.61 -12.95 -5.13
CA TYR A 371 9.86 -14.15 -4.74
C TYR A 371 9.65 -14.29 -3.23
N GLY A 372 10.74 -14.26 -2.45
CA GLY A 372 10.66 -14.37 -0.98
C GLY A 372 9.95 -13.19 -0.30
N ARG A 373 9.79 -12.04 -0.97
CA ARG A 373 8.96 -10.93 -0.48
C ARG A 373 7.48 -11.21 -0.75
N LEU A 374 7.16 -11.78 -1.91
CA LEU A 374 5.79 -12.15 -2.28
C LEU A 374 5.26 -13.28 -1.39
N LEU A 375 6.04 -14.35 -1.16
CA LEU A 375 5.66 -15.43 -0.25
C LEU A 375 5.40 -14.92 1.17
N ARG A 376 6.32 -14.14 1.75
CA ARG A 376 6.12 -13.53 3.08
C ARG A 376 4.88 -12.63 3.16
N LYS A 377 4.54 -11.94 2.06
CA LYS A 377 3.32 -11.13 1.99
C LYS A 377 2.08 -12.03 2.04
N ILE A 378 2.07 -13.13 1.29
CA ILE A 378 0.99 -14.11 1.25
C ILE A 378 0.85 -14.81 2.61
N ALA A 379 1.94 -15.30 3.20
CA ALA A 379 1.96 -15.98 4.50
C ALA A 379 1.41 -15.11 5.64
N ARG A 380 1.68 -13.79 5.64
CA ARG A 380 1.18 -12.85 6.66
C ARG A 380 -0.33 -12.61 6.65
N ALA A 381 -1.03 -12.94 5.57
CA ALA A 381 -2.48 -12.76 5.50
C ALA A 381 -3.19 -13.87 6.30
N ARG A 382 -4.12 -13.51 7.18
CA ARG A 382 -4.91 -14.50 7.93
C ARG A 382 -5.87 -15.28 7.02
N LEU A 383 -6.35 -14.63 5.96
CA LEU A 383 -7.17 -15.23 4.92
C LEU A 383 -6.55 -14.97 3.55
N LEU A 384 -6.33 -16.03 2.77
CA LEU A 384 -5.94 -15.95 1.36
C LEU A 384 -7.06 -16.52 0.51
N ILE A 385 -7.53 -15.74 -0.46
CA ILE A 385 -8.54 -16.14 -1.43
C ILE A 385 -7.85 -16.42 -2.77
N LEU A 386 -7.92 -17.68 -3.20
CA LEU A 386 -7.45 -18.18 -4.49
C LEU A 386 -8.68 -18.40 -5.39
N ASP A 387 -8.95 -17.40 -6.23
CA ASP A 387 -10.08 -17.43 -7.16
C ASP A 387 -9.69 -18.01 -8.51
N ASP A 388 -10.65 -18.62 -9.20
CA ASP A 388 -10.48 -19.20 -10.54
C ASP A 388 -9.45 -20.36 -10.57
N TRP A 389 -9.50 -21.25 -9.59
CA TRP A 389 -8.69 -22.47 -9.54
C TRP A 389 -9.14 -23.48 -10.60
N GLY A 390 -8.18 -24.00 -11.35
CA GLY A 390 -8.35 -25.16 -12.22
C GLY A 390 -8.92 -25.02 -13.63
N PRO A 391 -8.84 -23.87 -14.34
CA PRO A 391 -9.16 -23.88 -15.77
C PRO A 391 -8.11 -24.63 -16.60
N GLU A 392 -6.88 -24.76 -16.12
CA GLU A 392 -5.73 -25.37 -16.81
C GLU A 392 -4.92 -26.24 -15.84
N ALA A 393 -4.27 -27.28 -16.36
CA ALA A 393 -3.35 -28.11 -15.59
C ALA A 393 -2.09 -27.32 -15.22
N LEU A 394 -1.55 -27.56 -14.02
CA LEU A 394 -0.38 -26.83 -13.55
C LEU A 394 0.91 -27.32 -14.21
N VAL A 395 1.80 -26.37 -14.50
CA VAL A 395 3.19 -26.66 -14.86
C VAL A 395 3.98 -26.99 -13.58
N GLY A 396 5.03 -27.81 -13.67
CA GLY A 396 5.78 -28.28 -12.50
C GLY A 396 6.27 -27.18 -11.54
N ASP A 397 6.69 -26.02 -12.05
CA ASP A 397 7.10 -24.89 -11.20
C ASP A 397 5.91 -24.24 -10.49
N GLN A 398 4.75 -24.13 -11.15
CA GLN A 398 3.52 -23.62 -10.54
C GLN A 398 3.02 -24.54 -9.42
N ALA A 399 3.14 -25.86 -9.61
CA ALA A 399 2.79 -26.84 -8.58
C ALA A 399 3.70 -26.72 -7.35
N ARG A 400 5.02 -26.53 -7.54
CA ARG A 400 5.98 -26.28 -6.45
C ARG A 400 5.68 -24.96 -5.73
N ASP A 401 5.46 -23.88 -6.48
CA ASP A 401 5.12 -22.58 -5.88
C ASP A 401 3.82 -22.64 -5.07
N LEU A 402 2.83 -23.39 -5.55
CA LEU A 402 1.59 -23.60 -4.80
C LEU A 402 1.83 -24.41 -3.53
N LEU A 403 2.65 -25.46 -3.60
CA LEU A 403 3.02 -26.25 -2.43
C LEU A 403 3.68 -25.36 -1.36
N GLU A 404 4.64 -24.51 -1.74
CA GLU A 404 5.27 -23.56 -0.82
C GLU A 404 4.24 -22.64 -0.15
N ILE A 405 3.28 -22.10 -0.93
CA ILE A 405 2.21 -21.25 -0.39
C ILE A 405 1.30 -22.04 0.58
N VAL A 406 0.99 -23.29 0.28
CA VAL A 406 0.13 -24.14 1.11
C VAL A 406 0.86 -24.58 2.38
N GLU A 407 2.13 -24.95 2.29
CA GLU A 407 3.03 -25.29 3.41
C GLU A 407 3.15 -24.11 4.39
N ASP A 408 3.53 -22.92 3.90
CA ASP A 408 3.66 -21.70 4.73
C ASP A 408 2.37 -21.32 5.46
N ARG A 409 1.22 -21.80 4.96
CA ARG A 409 -0.11 -21.45 5.47
C ARG A 409 -0.76 -22.56 6.28
N TYR A 410 -0.29 -23.79 6.16
CA TYR A 410 -0.81 -24.92 6.93
C TYR A 410 -0.67 -24.62 8.43
N ASP A 411 -1.78 -24.71 9.16
CA ASP A 411 -1.88 -24.28 10.55
C ASP A 411 -1.44 -22.82 10.85
N ALA A 412 -1.29 -21.95 9.86
CA ALA A 412 -0.94 -20.54 10.08
C ALA A 412 -2.04 -19.57 9.60
N GLY A 413 -2.78 -19.94 8.54
CA GLY A 413 -3.88 -19.12 8.04
C GLY A 413 -4.79 -19.87 7.06
N SER A 414 -6.02 -19.38 6.92
CA SER A 414 -7.06 -20.05 6.14
C SER A 414 -6.97 -19.75 4.65
N LEU A 415 -7.45 -20.69 3.84
CA LEU A 415 -7.62 -20.58 2.40
C LEU A 415 -9.10 -20.56 2.02
N VAL A 416 -9.47 -19.68 1.08
CA VAL A 416 -10.69 -19.84 0.27
C VAL A 416 -10.25 -20.19 -1.13
N ILE A 417 -10.70 -21.32 -1.66
CA ILE A 417 -10.43 -21.70 -3.06
C ILE A 417 -11.74 -21.77 -3.79
N THR A 418 -11.85 -21.09 -4.92
CA THR A 418 -13.02 -21.22 -5.79
C THR A 418 -12.63 -21.94 -7.07
N SER A 419 -13.37 -22.97 -7.46
CA SER A 419 -13.08 -23.72 -8.68
C SER A 419 -14.33 -24.06 -9.47
N GLN A 420 -14.18 -24.21 -10.78
CA GLN A 420 -15.19 -24.82 -11.64
C GLN A 420 -15.05 -26.34 -11.71
N VAL A 421 -13.88 -26.85 -11.35
CA VAL A 421 -13.53 -28.26 -11.38
C VAL A 421 -13.88 -28.91 -10.04
N PRO A 422 -14.58 -30.05 -10.05
CA PRO A 422 -14.83 -30.86 -8.86
C PRO A 422 -13.54 -31.27 -8.14
N VAL A 423 -13.59 -31.40 -6.81
CA VAL A 423 -12.40 -31.60 -5.97
C VAL A 423 -11.68 -32.92 -6.28
N ASP A 424 -12.42 -33.96 -6.65
CA ASP A 424 -11.93 -35.28 -7.08
C ASP A 424 -10.96 -35.20 -8.27
N ARG A 425 -11.10 -34.19 -9.13
CA ARG A 425 -10.23 -34.01 -10.30
C ARG A 425 -9.01 -33.11 -10.04
N TRP A 426 -8.89 -32.53 -8.85
CA TRP A 426 -7.76 -31.61 -8.56
C TRP A 426 -6.43 -32.35 -8.54
N HIS A 427 -6.43 -33.63 -8.20
CA HIS A 427 -5.23 -34.46 -8.20
C HIS A 427 -4.60 -34.54 -9.60
N GLU A 428 -5.39 -34.90 -10.61
CA GLU A 428 -4.96 -34.97 -12.02
C GLU A 428 -4.46 -33.61 -12.55
N MET A 429 -5.09 -32.53 -12.10
CA MET A 429 -4.82 -31.18 -12.57
C MET A 429 -3.51 -30.59 -12.03
N ILE A 430 -3.10 -30.99 -10.83
CA ILE A 430 -1.76 -30.67 -10.29
C ILE A 430 -0.69 -31.52 -11.00
N GLY A 431 -1.07 -32.73 -11.44
CA GLY A 431 -0.28 -33.61 -12.30
C GLY A 431 0.81 -34.40 -11.56
N ILE A 432 1.66 -33.73 -10.79
CA ILE A 432 2.76 -34.37 -10.06
C ILE A 432 2.20 -35.07 -8.81
N LEU A 433 2.08 -36.40 -8.86
CA LEU A 433 1.49 -37.26 -7.81
C LEU A 433 1.88 -36.84 -6.38
N THR A 434 3.18 -36.79 -6.08
CA THR A 434 3.66 -36.49 -4.72
C THR A 434 3.35 -35.06 -4.25
N ILE A 435 3.38 -34.09 -5.15
CA ILE A 435 3.05 -32.69 -4.85
C ILE A 435 1.54 -32.53 -4.73
N ALA A 436 0.77 -33.20 -5.58
CA ALA A 436 -0.69 -33.21 -5.55
C ALA A 436 -1.18 -33.75 -4.21
N ASP A 437 -0.67 -34.91 -3.77
CA ASP A 437 -1.00 -35.49 -2.47
C ASP A 437 -0.68 -34.53 -1.33
N ALA A 438 0.53 -33.95 -1.32
CA ALA A 438 0.95 -33.02 -0.27
C ALA A 438 0.08 -31.75 -0.19
N ILE A 439 -0.31 -31.19 -1.34
CA ILE A 439 -1.19 -30.00 -1.42
C ILE A 439 -2.60 -30.37 -0.97
N LEU A 440 -3.17 -31.45 -1.52
CA LEU A 440 -4.55 -31.82 -1.29
C LEU A 440 -4.79 -32.26 0.14
N ASP A 441 -3.87 -33.00 0.75
CA ASP A 441 -3.91 -33.35 2.18
C ASP A 441 -4.07 -32.08 3.04
N ARG A 442 -3.24 -31.07 2.81
CA ARG A 442 -3.26 -29.81 3.58
C ARG A 442 -4.46 -28.92 3.28
N VAL A 443 -4.89 -28.87 2.02
CA VAL A 443 -5.99 -28.00 1.58
C VAL A 443 -7.34 -28.58 1.96
N ILE A 444 -7.54 -29.88 1.76
CA ILE A 444 -8.86 -30.52 1.80
C ILE A 444 -9.18 -31.08 3.19
N HIS A 445 -8.20 -31.66 3.90
CA HIS A 445 -8.45 -32.40 5.15
C HIS A 445 -9.22 -31.57 6.19
N ASN A 446 -8.96 -30.26 6.28
CA ASN A 446 -9.63 -29.36 7.20
C ASN A 446 -10.49 -28.28 6.51
N ALA A 447 -11.15 -28.62 5.40
CA ALA A 447 -11.96 -27.68 4.63
C ALA A 447 -13.47 -27.86 4.78
N TYR A 448 -14.19 -26.75 4.89
CA TYR A 448 -15.60 -26.68 4.54
C TYR A 448 -15.76 -26.74 3.02
N ARG A 449 -16.81 -27.40 2.53
CA ARG A 449 -17.12 -27.50 1.09
C ARG A 449 -18.48 -26.89 0.81
N LEU A 450 -18.52 -25.97 -0.15
CA LEU A 450 -19.74 -25.39 -0.70
C LEU A 450 -19.82 -25.73 -2.17
N GLU A 451 -20.62 -26.74 -2.49
CA GLU A 451 -20.82 -27.21 -3.86
C GLU A 451 -22.06 -26.54 -4.45
N LEU A 452 -21.85 -25.60 -5.37
CA LEU A 452 -22.95 -24.88 -6.02
C LEU A 452 -23.39 -25.62 -7.28
N SER A 453 -24.70 -25.72 -7.46
CA SER A 453 -25.35 -26.31 -8.64
C SER A 453 -26.32 -25.32 -9.29
N GLY A 454 -27.02 -25.73 -10.35
CA GLY A 454 -28.07 -24.92 -10.99
C GLY A 454 -27.61 -23.96 -12.09
N ASP A 455 -28.47 -22.99 -12.39
CA ASP A 455 -28.30 -22.08 -13.52
C ASP A 455 -27.43 -20.86 -13.23
N SER A 456 -26.72 -20.38 -14.25
CA SER A 456 -25.88 -19.19 -14.17
C SER A 456 -26.67 -17.94 -13.79
N LEU A 457 -26.31 -17.31 -12.67
CA LEU A 457 -26.89 -16.05 -12.19
C LEU A 457 -26.67 -14.88 -13.17
N ARG A 458 -25.72 -15.02 -14.10
CA ARG A 458 -25.46 -14.01 -15.15
C ARG A 458 -26.64 -13.90 -16.13
N LYS A 459 -27.35 -15.01 -16.40
CA LYS A 459 -28.50 -15.05 -17.32
C LYS A 459 -29.73 -14.34 -16.75
N ARG A 460 -29.97 -14.41 -15.43
CA ARG A 460 -31.08 -13.69 -14.76
C ARG A 460 -30.92 -12.17 -14.83
N ARG A 461 -29.68 -11.66 -14.89
CA ARG A 461 -29.39 -10.22 -15.04
C ARG A 461 -29.56 -9.69 -16.46
N SER A 462 -29.57 -10.57 -17.46
CA SER A 462 -29.76 -10.23 -18.87
C SER A 462 -31.21 -10.39 -19.35
N ALA A 463 -32.17 -10.68 -18.46
CA ALA A 463 -33.57 -10.59 -18.82
C ALA A 463 -33.86 -9.14 -19.28
N PRO A 464 -34.47 -8.93 -20.46
CA PRO A 464 -34.86 -7.60 -20.91
C PRO A 464 -35.72 -6.97 -19.83
N TRP A 465 -35.38 -5.75 -19.43
CA TRP A 465 -36.27 -4.92 -18.63
C TRP A 465 -37.64 -4.91 -19.32
N PRO A 466 -38.75 -5.34 -18.69
CA PRO A 466 -40.06 -5.18 -19.31
C PRO A 466 -40.21 -3.68 -19.53
N HIS A 467 -40.30 -3.28 -20.80
CA HIS A 467 -40.41 -1.88 -21.20
C HIS A 467 -41.37 -1.19 -20.24
N ARG A 468 -40.85 -0.35 -19.34
CA ARG A 468 -41.66 0.66 -18.68
C ARG A 468 -42.16 1.50 -19.84
N ALA A 469 -43.39 1.24 -20.29
CA ALA A 469 -44.17 2.23 -21.01
C ALA A 469 -43.93 3.54 -20.28
N ALA A 470 -43.30 4.48 -20.98
CA ALA A 470 -42.92 5.75 -20.44
C ALA A 470 -44.20 6.41 -19.91
N GLN A 471 -44.45 6.28 -18.60
CA GLN A 471 -45.19 7.27 -17.87
C GLN A 471 -44.33 8.52 -17.93
N ARG A 472 -44.48 9.22 -19.06
CA ARG A 472 -44.13 10.62 -19.21
C ARG A 472 -44.77 11.30 -18.01
N ARG A 473 -43.94 11.59 -17.00
CA ARG A 473 -44.26 12.58 -16.00
C ARG A 473 -44.57 13.86 -16.78
N ARG A 474 -45.86 14.13 -16.98
CA ARG A 474 -46.31 15.44 -17.43
C ARG A 474 -45.78 16.45 -16.41
N PRO A 475 -45.10 17.53 -16.83
CA PRO A 475 -44.73 18.58 -15.90
C PRO A 475 -46.01 19.15 -15.28
N HIS A 476 -46.06 19.25 -13.96
CA HIS A 476 -47.10 19.99 -13.25
C HIS A 476 -46.97 21.47 -13.61
N ARG A 477 -47.59 21.86 -14.72
CA ARG A 477 -48.03 23.22 -15.02
C ARG A 477 -49.56 23.18 -15.13
N GLY A 478 -50.24 23.91 -14.25
CA GLY A 478 -51.66 24.20 -14.39
C GLY A 478 -52.58 23.56 -13.36
N ARG A 479 -52.44 23.91 -12.07
CA ARG A 479 -53.62 24.10 -11.20
C ARG A 479 -53.84 25.60 -11.04
N LEU A 480 -54.39 26.22 -12.07
CA LEU A 480 -54.94 27.58 -12.03
C LEU A 480 -55.89 27.90 -13.20
N ALA A 481 -56.33 26.88 -13.97
CA ALA A 481 -57.17 27.07 -15.15
C ALA A 481 -58.45 26.22 -15.18
N GLU A 482 -58.93 25.71 -14.02
CA GLU A 482 -60.24 25.03 -13.91
C GLU A 482 -61.25 25.79 -13.03
N ARG A 483 -61.00 27.08 -12.74
CA ARG A 483 -61.98 27.97 -12.09
C ARG A 483 -62.46 29.15 -12.94
N ARG A 484 -62.27 29.09 -14.27
CA ARG A 484 -62.66 30.16 -15.20
C ARG A 484 -63.29 29.65 -16.51
N ALA A 485 -63.96 28.49 -16.47
CA ALA A 485 -64.79 27.99 -17.56
C ALA A 485 -66.25 27.76 -17.12
N ALA A 486 -66.74 28.64 -16.25
CA ALA A 486 -68.14 28.82 -15.95
C ALA A 486 -68.40 30.33 -15.96
N LEU A 487 -68.44 30.94 -17.15
CA LEU A 487 -69.05 32.24 -17.47
C LEU A 487 -68.67 32.61 -18.92
N ALA A 488 -69.70 32.77 -19.76
CA ALA A 488 -69.71 33.30 -21.13
C ALA A 488 -69.07 32.39 -22.21
N GLY A 489 -69.74 31.93 -23.27
CA GLY A 489 -71.01 32.33 -23.88
C GLY A 489 -70.78 33.10 -25.19
N ARG A 490 -71.17 32.48 -26.33
CA ARG A 490 -71.33 33.05 -27.70
C ARG A 490 -69.99 33.36 -28.41
N ALA A 491 -69.75 33.13 -29.70
CA ALA A 491 -70.59 33.01 -30.90
C ALA A 491 -69.90 32.13 -31.99
N ALA A 492 -70.62 31.87 -33.08
CA ALA A 492 -70.36 30.90 -34.15
C ALA A 492 -69.70 31.53 -35.42
N PRO A 493 -69.79 30.98 -36.67
CA PRO A 493 -68.69 30.29 -37.36
C PRO A 493 -68.41 30.75 -38.82
N ALA A 494 -67.31 30.30 -39.45
CA ALA A 494 -67.06 30.25 -40.91
C ALA A 494 -65.69 29.57 -41.15
N GLU A 495 -65.34 28.84 -42.20
CA GLU A 495 -66.00 28.37 -43.43
C GLU A 495 -65.14 27.23 -44.02
N ARG A 496 -65.76 26.40 -44.86
CA ARG A 496 -65.16 25.29 -45.62
C ARG A 496 -64.47 25.83 -46.88
N ARG A 497 -63.50 25.09 -47.44
CA ARG A 497 -63.36 24.90 -48.89
C ARG A 497 -62.48 23.70 -49.24
N ALA A 498 -62.88 23.04 -50.32
CA ALA A 498 -62.45 21.74 -50.82
C ALA A 498 -61.62 21.86 -52.11
N ASP A 499 -61.19 20.69 -52.60
CA ASP A 499 -60.95 20.28 -54.00
C ASP A 499 -59.57 20.47 -54.69
N HIS A 500 -58.84 19.34 -54.78
CA HIS A 500 -58.55 18.50 -56.00
C HIS A 500 -57.65 19.03 -57.18
N PRO A 501 -57.17 18.17 -58.15
CA PRO A 501 -55.76 17.76 -58.31
C PRO A 501 -55.13 17.93 -59.73
N ARG A 502 -53.85 17.52 -59.95
CA ARG A 502 -53.23 16.95 -61.19
C ARG A 502 -51.69 16.71 -60.99
N GLN A 503 -51.18 15.47 -61.06
CA GLN A 503 -50.41 14.81 -62.16
C GLN A 503 -49.14 15.58 -62.62
N ILE A 504 -47.93 15.01 -62.78
CA ILE A 504 -47.47 13.96 -63.74
C ILE A 504 -46.07 13.38 -63.32
N ALA A 505 -45.87 12.07 -63.58
CA ALA A 505 -44.66 11.23 -63.86
C ALA A 505 -43.35 11.38 -63.05
N GLY A 506 -42.53 10.35 -62.78
CA GLY A 506 -42.48 8.94 -63.18
C GLY A 506 -41.11 8.37 -62.75
N GLY A 507 -40.99 7.05 -62.58
CA GLY A 507 -39.70 6.35 -62.49
C GLY A 507 -39.44 5.53 -61.22
N ALA A 508 -40.02 4.33 -61.15
CA ALA A 508 -39.50 3.20 -60.38
C ALA A 508 -38.18 2.72 -61.05
N CYS A 509 -37.22 2.00 -60.44
CA CYS A 509 -37.32 0.75 -59.68
C CYS A 509 -35.92 0.41 -59.12
N ARG A 510 -35.85 -0.31 -57.99
CA ARG A 510 -34.70 -1.17 -57.59
C ARG A 510 -34.76 -2.50 -58.41
N PRO A 511 -33.97 -3.60 -58.19
CA PRO A 511 -32.84 -3.87 -57.27
C PRO A 511 -31.65 -4.75 -57.82
N ARG A 512 -30.58 -4.85 -57.01
CA ARG A 512 -29.76 -6.08 -56.70
C ARG A 512 -28.75 -6.68 -57.74
N PRO A 513 -27.83 -7.58 -57.29
CA PRO A 513 -26.37 -7.53 -57.53
C PRO A 513 -25.84 -8.65 -58.45
N LEU A 514 -24.51 -8.74 -58.70
CA LEU A 514 -23.81 -9.99 -59.04
C LEU A 514 -22.28 -9.90 -58.92
N ARG A 515 -21.66 -11.09 -58.92
CA ARG A 515 -20.31 -11.50 -58.51
C ARG A 515 -19.30 -11.64 -59.69
N ASP A 516 -18.07 -12.01 -59.31
CA ASP A 516 -17.07 -12.87 -60.02
C ASP A 516 -16.28 -12.19 -61.17
N ALA A 517 -15.00 -12.46 -61.49
CA ALA A 517 -13.95 -13.38 -61.04
C ALA A 517 -12.59 -13.02 -61.73
N LEU A 518 -11.55 -13.83 -61.43
CA LEU A 518 -10.25 -14.09 -62.14
C LEU A 518 -9.05 -13.19 -61.76
N LEU A 519 -7.98 -13.72 -61.13
CA LEU A 519 -6.89 -14.61 -61.62
C LEU A 519 -6.01 -13.99 -62.73
N ILE A 520 -4.72 -13.80 -62.45
CA ILE A 520 -3.57 -14.36 -63.20
C ILE A 520 -2.25 -13.98 -62.51
N SER A 521 -1.34 -14.94 -62.61
CA SER A 521 0.00 -15.18 -62.07
C SER A 521 1.17 -14.35 -62.60
N SER A 522 2.29 -14.49 -61.84
CA SER A 522 3.70 -14.57 -62.29
C SER A 522 4.49 -13.25 -62.40
N ALA A 523 5.81 -13.15 -62.17
CA ALA A 523 6.87 -13.97 -61.57
C ALA A 523 8.16 -13.11 -61.53
N ARG A 524 9.19 -13.61 -60.83
CA ARG A 524 10.64 -13.25 -60.90
C ARG A 524 11.06 -11.91 -60.27
N GLY A 525 12.20 -11.79 -59.58
CA GLY A 525 13.29 -12.73 -59.32
C GLY A 525 14.45 -12.04 -58.59
N ASP A 526 15.40 -12.87 -58.15
CA ASP A 526 16.82 -12.58 -57.85
C ASP A 526 17.19 -11.73 -56.63
N ALA A 527 18.30 -11.95 -55.91
CA ALA A 527 19.28 -13.05 -55.87
C ALA A 527 20.27 -12.74 -54.71
N GLY A 528 20.97 -13.79 -54.24
CA GLY A 528 22.27 -13.70 -53.56
C GLY A 528 22.21 -13.81 -52.03
N GLY A 529 22.89 -14.73 -51.35
CA GLY A 529 23.87 -15.72 -51.77
C GLY A 529 24.94 -15.92 -50.69
N ARG A 530 25.13 -17.19 -50.27
CA ARG A 530 26.32 -17.79 -49.61
C ARG A 530 26.66 -17.30 -48.19
N GLY A 531 27.08 -18.11 -47.22
CA GLY A 531 27.43 -19.53 -47.16
C GLY A 531 28.43 -19.78 -46.02
N ARG A 532 28.21 -20.87 -45.26
CA ARG A 532 29.16 -21.68 -44.46
C ARG A 532 29.96 -21.04 -43.31
N ALA A 533 29.84 -21.60 -42.10
CA ALA A 533 30.87 -22.46 -41.47
C ALA A 533 30.44 -22.92 -40.05
N ARG A 534 30.97 -24.07 -39.65
CA ARG A 534 30.68 -24.89 -38.45
C ARG A 534 31.62 -24.54 -37.25
N PRO A 535 31.52 -25.20 -36.07
CA PRO A 535 31.74 -24.60 -34.75
C PRO A 535 33.15 -24.82 -34.18
N LEU A 536 33.48 -24.11 -33.10
CA LEU A 536 34.62 -24.38 -32.22
C LEU A 536 34.14 -24.60 -30.78
N GLY A 537 34.62 -25.70 -30.19
CA GLY A 537 34.39 -26.08 -28.81
C GLY A 537 35.54 -25.73 -27.85
N HIS A 538 35.31 -26.14 -26.60
CA HIS A 538 36.24 -26.29 -25.47
C HIS A 538 36.86 -25.03 -24.84
N ARG A 539 36.63 -24.81 -23.54
CA ARG A 539 37.43 -25.39 -22.44
C ARG A 539 36.92 -24.95 -21.06
N GLU A 540 36.71 -25.93 -20.18
CA GLU A 540 36.80 -25.79 -18.71
C GLU A 540 38.21 -25.41 -18.26
N PRO A 541 38.37 -25.03 -16.99
CA PRO A 541 39.28 -25.82 -16.16
C PRO A 541 38.74 -26.14 -14.74
N ALA A 542 38.83 -27.42 -14.36
CA ALA A 542 39.14 -27.89 -13.01
C ALA A 542 40.66 -27.66 -12.75
N ALA A 543 41.29 -27.70 -11.57
CA ALA A 543 41.03 -28.17 -10.21
C ALA A 543 42.14 -27.57 -9.28
N LEU A 544 42.26 -28.11 -8.05
CA LEU A 544 43.25 -27.89 -6.96
C LEU A 544 42.78 -26.88 -5.90
N GLY A 545 42.51 -27.21 -4.63
CA GLY A 545 42.86 -28.38 -3.83
C GLY A 545 43.72 -27.95 -2.66
N SER A 546 43.17 -27.91 -1.44
CA SER A 546 43.90 -28.35 -0.22
C SER A 546 43.00 -28.32 1.02
N ARG A 547 43.08 -29.43 1.74
CA ARG A 547 42.39 -29.76 2.98
C ARG A 547 43.01 -28.99 4.15
N ARG A 548 42.19 -28.49 5.08
CA ARG A 548 42.48 -28.58 6.53
C ARG A 548 41.19 -28.85 7.31
N ARG A 549 41.09 -30.09 7.80
CA ARG A 549 40.13 -30.51 8.83
C ARG A 549 40.50 -29.83 10.14
N LEU A 550 39.57 -29.11 10.74
CA LEU A 550 39.57 -28.85 12.19
C LEU A 550 38.37 -29.60 12.79
N ARG A 551 38.69 -30.60 13.61
CA ARG A 551 37.74 -31.34 14.43
C ARG A 551 37.04 -30.36 15.37
N ARG A 552 35.70 -30.36 15.40
CA ARG A 552 34.90 -29.84 16.52
C ARG A 552 34.15 -31.00 17.14
N GLY A 553 34.37 -31.21 18.44
CA GLY A 553 33.60 -32.15 19.26
C GLY A 553 32.16 -31.67 19.49
N PRO A 554 31.32 -32.51 20.13
CA PRO A 554 29.88 -32.31 20.19
C PRO A 554 29.52 -31.18 21.15
N ILE A 555 28.68 -30.24 20.70
CA ILE A 555 28.08 -29.19 21.53
C ILE A 555 26.69 -29.67 21.94
N ALA A 556 26.47 -29.74 23.26
CA ALA A 556 25.19 -30.04 23.90
C ALA A 556 24.09 -29.00 23.55
N PRO A 557 22.80 -29.39 23.52
CA PRO A 557 21.71 -28.47 23.19
C PRO A 557 21.42 -27.52 24.35
N ARG A 558 21.52 -26.20 24.10
CA ARG A 558 21.11 -25.16 25.06
C ARG A 558 19.59 -24.94 25.00
N LYS A 559 18.97 -25.03 26.18
CA LYS A 559 17.56 -24.76 26.49
C LYS A 559 17.15 -23.32 26.12
N GLY A 560 15.90 -23.18 25.69
CA GLY A 560 15.32 -22.00 25.07
C GLY A 560 15.13 -20.77 25.96
N HIS A 561 15.25 -19.62 25.31
CA HIS A 561 14.80 -18.30 25.77
C HIS A 561 13.27 -18.19 25.71
N CYS A 562 12.55 -18.79 26.66
CA CYS A 562 11.10 -18.58 26.80
C CYS A 562 10.66 -18.15 28.22
N ALA A 563 11.57 -18.10 29.21
CA ALA A 563 11.20 -17.89 30.60
C ALA A 563 11.18 -16.43 31.09
N ARG A 564 11.55 -15.42 30.28
CA ARG A 564 11.67 -14.03 30.77
C ARG A 564 10.44 -13.12 30.56
N ASN A 565 9.48 -13.50 29.72
CA ASN A 565 8.29 -12.65 29.46
C ASN A 565 7.04 -13.00 30.30
N MET A 566 7.07 -14.08 31.10
CA MET A 566 5.93 -14.46 31.97
C MET A 566 5.97 -13.83 33.37
N ALA A 567 7.11 -13.29 33.81
CA ALA A 567 7.27 -12.74 35.16
C ALA A 567 6.66 -11.32 35.30
N ILE A 568 6.68 -10.51 34.24
CA ILE A 568 6.21 -9.11 34.28
C ILE A 568 4.68 -9.03 34.26
N VAL A 569 4.00 -9.97 33.58
CA VAL A 569 2.53 -10.00 33.49
C VAL A 569 1.89 -10.51 34.78
N ARG A 570 2.54 -11.44 35.50
CA ARG A 570 2.04 -11.92 36.80
C ARG A 570 2.14 -10.89 37.91
N HIS A 571 3.16 -10.01 37.88
CA HIS A 571 3.33 -8.98 38.91
C HIS A 571 2.28 -7.86 38.83
N PHE A 572 1.82 -7.52 37.62
CA PHE A 572 0.74 -6.54 37.43
C PHE A 572 -0.64 -7.07 37.80
N ALA A 573 -0.93 -8.35 37.54
CA ALA A 573 -2.22 -8.96 37.87
C ALA A 573 -2.42 -9.12 39.39
N VAL A 574 -1.35 -9.44 40.14
CA VAL A 574 -1.42 -9.62 41.60
C VAL A 574 -1.61 -8.28 42.33
N ASN A 575 -1.04 -7.19 41.81
CA ASN A 575 -1.23 -5.86 42.42
C ASN A 575 -2.64 -5.30 42.16
N MET A 576 -3.25 -5.52 40.99
CA MET A 576 -4.64 -5.07 40.76
C MET A 576 -5.66 -5.80 41.64
N ILE A 577 -5.45 -7.08 41.95
CA ILE A 577 -6.37 -7.84 42.81
C ILE A 577 -6.24 -7.39 44.28
N ARG A 578 -5.03 -7.05 44.74
CA ARG A 578 -4.82 -6.50 46.10
C ARG A 578 -5.44 -5.11 46.28
N THR A 579 -5.36 -4.23 45.28
CA THR A 579 -5.98 -2.90 45.37
C THR A 579 -7.51 -2.97 45.32
N ALA A 580 -8.08 -3.94 44.59
CA ALA A 580 -9.53 -4.15 44.53
C ALA A 580 -10.12 -4.77 45.83
N GLN A 581 -9.33 -5.53 46.60
CA GLN A 581 -9.74 -6.10 47.87
C GLN A 581 -9.64 -5.10 49.04
N SER A 582 -8.69 -4.15 48.99
CA SER A 582 -8.55 -3.06 49.96
C SER A 582 -9.69 -2.04 49.94
N LEU A 583 -10.45 -1.94 48.84
CA LEU A 583 -11.56 -0.99 48.69
C LEU A 583 -12.93 -1.56 49.11
N ARG A 584 -12.99 -2.82 49.56
CA ARG A 584 -14.23 -3.47 50.04
C ARG A 584 -14.26 -3.76 51.54
N THR A 585 -13.24 -3.32 52.29
CA THR A 585 -13.14 -3.53 53.73
C THR A 585 -12.61 -2.29 54.44
N SER A 586 -13.41 -1.23 54.39
CA SER A 586 -13.39 -0.18 55.42
C SER A 586 -14.86 0.07 55.80
N PRO A 587 -15.19 0.11 57.11
CA PRO A 587 -16.57 0.22 57.59
C PRO A 587 -17.27 1.49 57.14
#